data_AF-A0A7W0UIZ0-F1
#
_entry.id   AF-A0A7W0UIZ0-F1
#
_cell.length_a   1.000
_cell.length_b   1.000
_cell.length_c   1.000
_cell.angle_alpha   90.00
_cell.angle_beta   90.00
_cell.angle_gamma   90.00
#
_symmetry.space_group_name_H-M   'P 1'
#
loop_
_entity.id
_entity.type
_entity.pdbx_description
1 polymer ?
#
loop_
_entity_poly.entity_id
_entity_poly.type
_entity_poly.pdbx_seq_one_letter_code
_entity_poly.pdbx_strand_id
1 'polypeptide(L)'
;MKAYTGRLAWGLAALSLSVTCAGIALVLLNPAGLPLNDPNGSAWIDYLESLMFPIVGALVAWKQPNNPVGWMLLLYSLAQATVVLISAYAQHGVLIDPGSLPGAGGAAWASTWLWILPLLLIPLVLLHFPNGRLPSPGWRWFRRLCGLPAALLVAPALAWLGKPARKYFLLEGGNLLGEEWAAPLLTGVFATLLLSVLVSLLSMVVRYRRSGQKERQQLKWIMLAVGLLVASGVWEGFLPGFSHLQAAVGAVAFAGIPASMGIAILRYRLYDIDLI
;
A
#
# COMPACT_ATOMS: atom_id res chain seq x y z
N MET A 1 10.31 -10.05 26.46
CA MET A 1 10.10 -9.94 24.99
C MET A 1 8.82 -9.20 24.59
N LYS A 2 7.61 -9.64 24.99
CA LYS A 2 6.33 -8.99 24.57
C LYS A 2 6.27 -7.46 24.77
N ALA A 3 6.83 -6.93 25.86
CA ALA A 3 6.83 -5.48 26.14
C ALA A 3 7.69 -4.66 25.14
N TYR A 4 8.85 -5.17 24.74
CA TYR A 4 9.72 -4.50 23.76
C TYR A 4 9.08 -4.51 22.37
N THR A 5 8.50 -5.65 21.99
CA THR A 5 7.83 -5.80 20.70
C THR A 5 6.61 -4.89 20.57
N GLY A 6 5.83 -4.73 21.65
CA GLY A 6 4.72 -3.78 21.69
C GLY A 6 5.16 -2.33 21.53
N ARG A 7 6.22 -1.91 22.26
CA ARG A 7 6.77 -0.55 22.13
C ARG A 7 7.25 -0.25 20.72
N LEU A 8 7.94 -1.22 20.09
CA LEU A 8 8.39 -1.07 18.70
C LEU A 8 7.21 -0.94 17.73
N ALA A 9 6.20 -1.81 17.85
CA ALA A 9 5.03 -1.79 16.97
C ALA A 9 4.27 -0.45 17.04
N TRP A 10 4.00 0.04 18.26
CA TRP A 10 3.36 1.34 18.47
C TRP A 10 4.26 2.52 18.10
N GLY A 11 5.57 2.40 18.30
CA GLY A 11 6.54 3.41 17.84
C GLY A 11 6.54 3.56 16.32
N LEU A 12 6.48 2.46 15.58
CA LEU A 12 6.37 2.48 14.11
C LEU A 12 5.02 3.05 13.65
N ALA A 13 3.92 2.73 14.34
CA ALA A 13 2.62 3.34 14.03
C ALA A 13 2.61 4.84 14.30
N ALA A 14 3.16 5.29 15.43
CA ALA A 14 3.27 6.71 15.76
C ALA A 14 4.16 7.46 14.77
N LEU A 15 5.28 6.85 14.35
CA LEU A 15 6.14 7.39 13.30
C LEU A 15 5.39 7.53 11.98
N SER A 16 4.71 6.46 11.54
CA SER A 16 3.90 6.45 10.32
C SER A 16 2.86 7.57 10.32
N LEU A 17 2.07 7.68 11.41
CA LEU A 17 1.07 8.74 11.59
C LEU A 17 1.70 10.13 11.59
N SER A 18 2.85 10.31 12.25
CA SER A 18 3.54 11.60 12.29
C SER A 18 4.04 12.02 10.91
N VAL A 19 4.59 11.08 10.14
CA VAL A 19 5.04 11.30 8.75
C VAL A 19 3.84 11.64 7.85
N THR A 20 2.72 10.93 7.99
CA THR A 20 1.48 11.27 7.28
C THR A 20 1.03 12.69 7.63
N CYS A 21 0.92 13.04 8.91
CA CYS A 21 0.50 14.38 9.33
C CYS A 21 1.43 15.47 8.79
N ALA A 22 2.73 15.23 8.76
CA ALA A 22 3.70 16.17 8.16
C ALA A 22 3.49 16.32 6.64
N GLY A 23 3.24 15.21 5.93
CA GLY A 23 2.91 15.23 4.51
C GLY A 23 1.64 16.02 4.22
N ILE A 24 0.57 15.77 4.99
CA ILE A 24 -0.70 16.49 4.88
C ILE A 24 -0.52 17.98 5.18
N ALA A 25 0.23 18.33 6.23
CA ALA A 25 0.49 19.73 6.57
C ALA A 25 1.22 20.45 5.43
N LEU A 26 2.26 19.83 4.86
CA LEU A 26 2.95 20.35 3.68
C LEU A 26 2.01 20.52 2.49
N VAL A 27 1.07 19.59 2.32
CA VAL A 27 0.09 19.66 1.24
C VAL A 27 -0.87 20.84 1.41
N LEU A 28 -1.43 20.99 2.61
CA LEU A 28 -2.38 22.06 2.92
C LEU A 28 -1.75 23.45 2.85
N LEU A 29 -0.46 23.55 3.17
CA LEU A 29 0.32 24.78 3.04
C LEU A 29 0.62 25.15 1.57
N ASN A 30 0.32 24.25 0.61
CA ASN A 30 0.61 24.39 -0.81
C ASN A 30 -0.67 24.41 -1.66
N PRO A 31 -1.40 25.54 -1.70
CA PRO A 31 -2.67 25.64 -2.43
C PRO A 31 -2.53 25.52 -3.96
N ALA A 32 -1.32 25.65 -4.50
CA ALA A 32 -1.06 25.51 -5.94
C ALA A 32 -0.79 24.04 -6.33
N GLY A 33 -1.85 23.30 -6.68
CA GLY A 33 -1.74 22.18 -7.64
C GLY A 33 -1.36 20.80 -7.09
N LEU A 34 -1.55 20.52 -5.80
CA LEU A 34 -1.43 19.15 -5.30
C LEU A 34 -2.71 18.36 -5.59
N PRO A 35 -2.63 17.07 -6.00
CA PRO A 35 -3.82 16.21 -6.18
C PRO A 35 -4.72 16.18 -4.95
N LEU A 36 -4.13 16.39 -3.77
CA LEU A 36 -4.81 16.44 -2.48
C LEU A 36 -5.63 17.73 -2.23
N ASN A 37 -5.40 18.79 -3.03
CA ASN A 37 -6.16 20.04 -3.01
C ASN A 37 -7.19 20.13 -4.15
N ASP A 38 -7.40 19.06 -4.93
CA ASP A 38 -8.50 18.99 -5.88
C ASP A 38 -9.83 18.91 -5.10
N PRO A 39 -10.71 19.94 -5.17
CA PRO A 39 -12.00 19.94 -4.49
C PRO A 39 -12.94 18.83 -4.98
N ASN A 40 -12.68 18.27 -6.16
CA ASN A 40 -13.40 17.13 -6.73
C ASN A 40 -12.71 15.78 -6.44
N GLY A 41 -11.53 15.82 -5.82
CA GLY A 41 -10.62 14.69 -5.67
C GLY A 41 -10.93 13.75 -4.50
N SER A 42 -10.60 12.49 -4.70
CA SER A 42 -10.58 11.39 -3.73
C SER A 42 -9.55 11.58 -2.59
N ALA A 43 -8.94 12.74 -2.40
CA ALA A 43 -7.84 12.99 -1.47
C ALA A 43 -8.11 12.55 -0.01
N TRP A 44 -9.35 12.66 0.43
CA TRP A 44 -9.75 12.24 1.78
C TRP A 44 -9.65 10.71 2.01
N ILE A 45 -9.63 9.93 0.92
CA ILE A 45 -9.53 8.47 0.91
C ILE A 45 -8.18 8.01 1.45
N ASP A 46 -7.10 8.66 1.01
CA ASP A 46 -5.73 8.37 1.45
C ASP A 46 -5.56 8.54 2.98
N TYR A 47 -6.40 9.37 3.62
CA TYR A 47 -6.37 9.58 5.07
C TYR A 47 -6.95 8.41 5.86
N LEU A 48 -8.01 7.75 5.37
CA LEU A 48 -8.59 6.59 6.04
C LEU A 48 -7.61 5.42 6.07
N GLU A 49 -6.90 5.22 4.95
CA GLU A 49 -5.86 4.19 4.84
C GLU A 49 -4.70 4.48 5.79
N SER A 50 -4.26 5.73 5.81
CA SER A 50 -3.18 6.20 6.68
C SER A 50 -3.49 6.05 8.16
N LEU A 51 -4.76 5.98 8.56
CA LEU A 51 -5.16 5.70 9.94
C LEU A 51 -5.30 4.21 10.22
N MET A 52 -6.00 3.47 9.34
CA MET A 52 -6.35 2.07 9.61
C MET A 52 -5.16 1.13 9.58
N PHE A 53 -4.25 1.27 8.60
CA PHE A 53 -3.10 0.37 8.46
C PHE A 53 -2.13 0.43 9.65
N PRO A 54 -1.66 1.60 10.14
CA PRO A 54 -0.72 1.63 11.25
C PRO A 54 -1.37 1.20 12.57
N ILE A 55 -2.63 1.59 12.82
CA ILE A 55 -3.34 1.21 14.05
C ILE A 55 -3.56 -0.31 14.10
N VAL A 56 -4.12 -0.90 13.04
CA VAL A 56 -4.37 -2.34 13.02
C VAL A 56 -3.07 -3.12 12.93
N GLY A 57 -2.09 -2.64 12.16
CA GLY A 57 -0.75 -3.23 12.11
C GLY A 57 -0.08 -3.29 13.48
N ALA A 58 -0.13 -2.20 14.26
CA ALA A 58 0.40 -2.16 15.62
C ALA A 58 -0.35 -3.10 16.56
N LEU A 59 -1.68 -3.12 16.50
CA LEU A 59 -2.50 -4.03 17.31
C LEU A 59 -2.17 -5.50 17.03
N VAL A 60 -2.07 -5.88 15.76
CA VAL A 60 -1.73 -7.25 15.34
C VAL A 60 -0.29 -7.60 15.73
N ALA A 61 0.69 -6.73 15.46
CA ALA A 61 2.09 -6.96 15.82
C ALA A 61 2.32 -7.02 17.34
N TRP A 62 1.55 -6.26 18.12
CA TRP A 62 1.61 -6.29 19.58
C TRP A 62 1.01 -7.57 20.17
N LYS A 63 -0.19 -7.97 19.71
CA LYS A 63 -0.89 -9.15 20.22
C LYS A 63 -0.35 -10.47 19.65
N GLN A 64 0.15 -10.46 18.42
CA GLN A 64 0.66 -11.61 17.67
C GLN A 64 2.04 -11.30 17.07
N PRO A 65 3.09 -11.12 17.90
CA PRO A 65 4.41 -10.66 17.45
C PRO A 65 5.12 -11.58 16.47
N ASN A 66 4.83 -12.89 16.52
CA ASN A 66 5.35 -13.89 15.60
C ASN A 66 4.59 -13.93 14.26
N ASN A 67 3.51 -13.16 14.11
CA ASN A 67 2.78 -13.06 12.86
C ASN A 67 3.32 -11.90 12.00
N PRO A 68 4.00 -12.16 10.87
CA PRO A 68 4.54 -11.12 10.00
C PRO A 68 3.47 -10.19 9.41
N VAL A 69 2.20 -10.59 9.35
CA VAL A 69 1.13 -9.76 8.77
C VAL A 69 1.02 -8.40 9.48
N GLY A 70 1.07 -8.35 10.81
CA GLY A 70 1.01 -7.07 11.54
C GLY A 70 2.17 -6.14 11.20
N TRP A 71 3.38 -6.69 11.05
CA TRP A 71 4.57 -5.95 10.65
C TRP A 71 4.52 -5.48 9.21
N MET A 72 3.96 -6.29 8.30
CA MET A 72 3.77 -5.91 6.90
C MET A 72 2.76 -4.77 6.76
N LEU A 73 1.69 -4.74 7.58
CA LEU A 73 0.75 -3.62 7.63
C LEU A 73 1.41 -2.33 8.14
N LEU A 74 2.28 -2.43 9.15
CA LEU A 74 3.08 -1.29 9.62
C LEU A 74 4.04 -0.78 8.54
N LEU A 75 4.78 -1.69 7.90
CA LEU A 75 5.70 -1.36 6.81
C LEU A 75 4.98 -0.73 5.62
N TYR A 76 3.78 -1.22 5.30
CA TYR A 76 2.91 -0.64 4.28
C TYR A 76 2.59 0.81 4.62
N SER A 77 2.09 1.05 5.83
CA SER A 77 1.70 2.40 6.25
C SER A 77 2.88 3.37 6.23
N LEU A 78 4.05 2.94 6.71
CA LEU A 78 5.23 3.78 6.78
C LEU A 78 5.78 4.09 5.38
N ALA A 79 5.80 3.10 4.48
CA ALA A 79 6.21 3.30 3.10
C ALA A 79 5.26 4.27 2.37
N GLN A 80 3.94 4.10 2.54
CA GLN A 80 2.94 5.01 1.98
C GLN A 80 3.10 6.42 2.53
N ALA A 81 3.19 6.59 3.86
CA ALA A 81 3.37 7.88 4.50
C ALA A 81 4.64 8.60 4.00
N THR A 82 5.73 7.84 3.84
CA THR A 82 6.99 8.37 3.32
C THR A 82 6.84 8.86 1.89
N VAL A 83 6.20 8.07 1.01
CA VAL A 83 5.95 8.45 -0.39
C VAL A 83 5.13 9.75 -0.47
N VAL A 84 4.07 9.86 0.34
CA VAL A 84 3.24 11.08 0.40
C VAL A 84 4.07 12.30 0.80
N LEU A 85 4.88 12.17 1.86
CA LEU A 85 5.72 13.27 2.35
C LEU A 85 6.77 13.70 1.31
N ILE A 86 7.49 12.75 0.69
CA ILE A 86 8.53 13.09 -0.29
C ILE A 86 7.94 13.68 -1.57
N SER A 87 6.75 13.23 -2.01
CA SER A 87 6.05 13.82 -3.15
C SER A 87 5.68 15.28 -2.87
N ALA A 88 5.07 15.55 -1.71
CA ALA A 88 4.70 16.91 -1.31
C ALA A 88 5.92 17.83 -1.17
N TYR A 89 6.99 17.34 -0.55
CA TYR A 89 8.26 18.06 -0.42
C TYR A 89 8.88 18.39 -1.78
N ALA A 90 8.91 17.41 -2.68
CA ALA A 90 9.45 17.57 -4.02
C ALA A 90 8.63 18.57 -4.85
N GLN A 91 7.31 18.52 -4.77
CA GLN A 91 6.42 19.45 -5.49
C GLN A 91 6.65 20.88 -5.03
N HIS A 92 6.75 21.12 -3.73
CA HIS A 92 7.05 22.45 -3.20
C HIS A 92 8.40 22.98 -3.71
N GLY A 93 9.48 22.23 -3.51
CA GLY A 93 10.84 22.70 -3.82
C GLY A 93 11.23 22.71 -5.30
N VAL A 94 10.41 22.14 -6.18
CA VAL A 94 10.68 22.04 -7.63
C VAL A 94 9.68 22.84 -8.47
N LEU A 95 8.40 22.90 -8.08
CA LEU A 95 7.35 23.54 -8.86
C LEU A 95 6.87 24.86 -8.26
N ILE A 96 6.68 24.90 -6.93
CA ILE A 96 6.06 26.05 -6.25
C ILE A 96 7.10 27.14 -5.96
N ASP A 97 8.19 26.77 -5.30
CA ASP A 97 9.30 27.68 -4.98
C ASP A 97 10.64 27.00 -5.31
N PRO A 98 11.05 27.02 -6.59
CA PRO A 98 12.22 26.29 -7.07
C PRO A 98 13.51 26.70 -6.34
N GLY A 99 14.15 25.74 -5.67
CA GLY A 99 15.42 25.96 -4.95
C GLY A 99 15.29 26.41 -3.49
N SER A 100 14.06 26.60 -3.00
CA SER A 100 13.78 26.91 -1.58
C SER A 100 14.15 25.77 -0.63
N LEU A 101 13.97 24.52 -1.09
CA LEU A 101 14.17 23.33 -0.29
C LEU A 101 15.41 22.55 -0.74
N PRO A 102 16.36 22.25 0.17
CA PRO A 102 17.52 21.44 -0.17
C PRO A 102 17.10 20.03 -0.57
N GLY A 103 17.73 19.47 -1.60
CA GLY A 103 17.51 18.08 -2.01
C GLY A 103 16.15 17.81 -2.66
N ALA A 104 15.36 18.83 -3.04
CA ALA A 104 14.04 18.64 -3.67
C ALA A 104 14.09 17.78 -4.95
N GLY A 105 15.19 17.82 -5.70
CA GLY A 105 15.39 16.93 -6.85
C GLY A 105 15.60 15.46 -6.49
N GLY A 106 16.25 15.17 -5.36
CA GLY A 106 16.39 13.81 -4.84
C GLY A 106 15.05 13.28 -4.32
N ALA A 107 14.25 14.14 -3.67
CA ALA A 107 12.89 13.81 -3.27
C ALA A 107 11.98 13.53 -4.47
N ALA A 108 12.10 14.32 -5.56
CA ALA A 108 11.37 14.10 -6.80
C ALA A 108 11.74 12.76 -7.45
N TRP A 109 13.02 12.41 -7.49
CA TRP A 109 13.45 11.09 -7.95
C TRP A 109 12.84 9.99 -7.06
N ALA A 110 12.92 10.14 -5.74
CA ALA A 110 12.42 9.15 -4.81
C ALA A 110 10.90 8.94 -4.93
N SER A 111 10.09 10.00 -5.09
CA SER A 111 8.65 9.86 -5.28
C SER A 111 8.32 9.09 -6.57
N THR A 112 9.03 9.36 -7.68
CA THR A 112 8.81 8.69 -8.97
C THR A 112 9.10 7.19 -8.94
N TRP A 113 10.04 6.72 -8.13
CA TRP A 113 10.46 5.31 -8.15
C TRP A 113 9.99 4.49 -6.95
N LEU A 114 9.73 5.13 -5.80
CA LEU A 114 9.39 4.42 -4.56
C LEU A 114 7.89 4.23 -4.32
N TRP A 115 7.02 4.86 -5.12
CA TRP A 115 5.56 4.71 -5.01
C TRP A 115 5.08 3.25 -5.07
N ILE A 116 5.82 2.38 -5.76
CA ILE A 116 5.47 0.96 -5.90
C ILE A 116 5.61 0.20 -4.57
N LEU A 117 6.52 0.63 -3.67
CA LEU A 117 6.89 -0.13 -2.48
C LEU A 117 5.70 -0.51 -1.56
N PRO A 118 4.80 0.41 -1.18
CA PRO A 118 3.60 0.04 -0.44
C PRO A 118 2.75 -0.98 -1.21
N LEU A 119 2.57 -0.82 -2.52
CA LEU A 119 1.74 -1.74 -3.32
C LEU A 119 2.28 -3.17 -3.36
N LEU A 120 3.59 -3.39 -3.27
CA LEU A 120 4.20 -4.73 -3.20
C LEU A 120 3.82 -5.48 -1.92
N LEU A 121 3.48 -4.76 -0.85
CA LEU A 121 3.14 -5.38 0.43
C LEU A 121 1.72 -5.94 0.43
N ILE A 122 0.81 -5.45 -0.42
CA ILE A 122 -0.56 -5.95 -0.54
C ILE A 122 -0.58 -7.45 -0.89
N PRO A 123 0.01 -7.93 -2.02
CA PRO A 123 0.02 -9.35 -2.34
C PRO A 123 0.81 -10.16 -1.29
N LEU A 124 1.89 -9.60 -0.72
CA LEU A 124 2.64 -10.28 0.34
C LEU A 124 1.81 -10.52 1.60
N VAL A 125 1.03 -9.52 2.03
CA VAL A 125 0.10 -9.64 3.16
C VAL A 125 -0.94 -10.72 2.85
N LEU A 126 -1.58 -10.68 1.69
CA LEU A 126 -2.58 -11.67 1.27
C LEU A 126 -2.01 -13.09 1.20
N LEU A 127 -0.78 -13.24 0.70
CA LEU A 127 -0.09 -14.51 0.58
C LEU A 127 0.25 -15.13 1.94
N HIS A 128 0.61 -14.32 2.94
CA HIS A 128 0.96 -14.79 4.29
C HIS A 128 -0.26 -14.87 5.23
N PHE A 129 -1.37 -14.23 4.89
CA PHE A 129 -2.61 -14.26 5.66
C PHE A 129 -3.19 -15.69 5.78
N PRO A 130 -3.82 -16.07 6.91
CA PRO A 130 -3.86 -15.38 8.22
C PRO A 130 -2.63 -15.63 9.09
N ASN A 131 -1.96 -16.77 8.87
CA ASN A 131 -1.09 -17.37 9.87
C ASN A 131 0.38 -16.94 9.78
N GLY A 132 0.73 -16.13 8.79
CA GLY A 132 2.11 -15.71 8.53
C GLY A 132 2.95 -16.72 7.76
N ARG A 133 2.37 -17.85 7.34
CA ARG A 133 3.08 -18.97 6.71
C ARG A 133 2.54 -19.21 5.32
N LEU A 134 3.39 -19.62 4.38
CA LEU A 134 2.97 -19.99 3.01
C LEU A 134 2.16 -21.31 2.99
N PRO A 135 1.29 -21.55 1.99
CA PRO A 135 0.47 -22.77 1.94
C PRO A 135 1.29 -24.06 1.72
N SER A 136 2.39 -23.98 0.97
CA SER A 136 3.36 -25.07 0.78
C SER A 136 4.72 -24.51 0.36
N PRO A 137 5.82 -25.30 0.42
CA PRO A 137 7.16 -24.81 0.07
C PRO A 137 7.28 -24.24 -1.35
N GLY A 138 6.48 -24.73 -2.31
CA GLY A 138 6.46 -24.23 -3.69
C GLY A 138 6.04 -22.77 -3.81
N TRP A 139 5.24 -22.25 -2.87
CA TRP A 139 4.78 -20.85 -2.88
C TRP A 139 5.89 -19.83 -2.61
N ARG A 140 7.10 -20.28 -2.27
CA ARG A 140 8.28 -19.40 -2.18
C ARG A 140 8.59 -18.70 -3.51
N TRP A 141 8.26 -19.33 -4.64
CA TRP A 141 8.44 -18.74 -5.97
C TRP A 141 7.44 -17.62 -6.23
N PHE A 142 6.18 -17.80 -5.82
CA PHE A 142 5.17 -16.74 -5.89
C PHE A 142 5.49 -15.55 -4.96
N ARG A 143 6.13 -15.81 -3.81
CA ARG A 143 6.67 -14.72 -2.99
C ARG A 143 7.75 -13.92 -3.73
N ARG A 144 8.60 -14.57 -4.55
CA ARG A 144 9.59 -13.88 -5.39
C ARG A 144 8.93 -13.13 -6.54
N LEU A 145 7.86 -13.69 -7.13
CA LEU A 145 7.04 -13.04 -8.16
C LEU A 145 6.53 -11.66 -7.70
N CYS A 146 6.15 -11.54 -6.42
CA CYS A 146 5.70 -10.28 -5.83
C CYS A 146 6.77 -9.17 -5.87
N GLY A 147 8.06 -9.50 -6.07
CA GLY A 147 9.15 -8.53 -6.22
C GLY A 147 9.40 -8.08 -7.67
N LEU A 148 8.79 -8.74 -8.67
CA LEU A 148 8.98 -8.39 -10.08
C LEU A 148 8.57 -6.94 -10.44
N PRO A 149 7.45 -6.39 -9.94
CA PRO A 149 7.08 -5.01 -10.30
C PRO A 149 8.15 -4.00 -9.88
N ALA A 150 8.74 -4.17 -8.70
CA ALA A 150 9.88 -3.36 -8.27
C ALA A 150 11.12 -3.60 -9.12
N ALA A 151 11.42 -4.86 -9.46
CA ALA A 151 12.60 -5.21 -10.26
C ALA A 151 12.58 -4.53 -11.65
N LEU A 152 11.40 -4.42 -12.28
CA LEU A 152 11.22 -3.72 -13.55
C LEU A 152 11.57 -2.23 -13.47
N LEU A 153 11.40 -1.61 -12.29
CA LEU A 153 11.67 -0.20 -12.08
C LEU A 153 13.13 0.11 -11.69
N VAL A 154 13.95 -0.89 -11.36
CA VAL A 154 15.35 -0.67 -10.91
C VAL A 154 16.21 -0.05 -12.01
N ALA A 155 16.22 -0.63 -13.20
CA ALA A 155 17.04 -0.14 -14.31
C ALA A 155 16.68 1.30 -14.72
N PRO A 156 15.40 1.66 -14.95
CA PRO A 156 15.03 3.03 -15.29
C PRO A 156 15.27 3.99 -14.12
N ALA A 157 15.06 3.56 -12.86
CA ALA A 157 15.40 4.38 -11.68
C ALA A 157 16.87 4.77 -11.62
N LEU A 158 17.77 3.83 -11.90
CA LEU A 158 19.21 4.07 -11.94
C LEU A 158 19.62 4.94 -13.15
N ALA A 159 19.06 4.67 -14.33
CA ALA A 159 19.35 5.44 -15.54
C ALA A 159 18.94 6.92 -15.41
N TRP A 160 17.92 7.18 -14.58
CA TRP A 160 17.39 8.51 -14.32
C TRP A 160 17.97 9.16 -13.06
N LEU A 161 18.94 8.55 -12.39
CA LEU A 161 19.59 9.17 -11.24
C LEU A 161 20.37 10.43 -11.66
N GLY A 162 20.16 11.55 -10.95
CA GLY A 162 20.84 12.82 -11.23
C GLY A 162 20.27 13.63 -12.41
N LYS A 163 19.15 13.22 -13.01
CA LYS A 163 18.44 14.02 -14.03
C LYS A 163 17.71 15.22 -13.38
N PRO A 164 17.39 16.28 -14.15
CA PRO A 164 16.71 17.45 -13.61
C PRO A 164 15.34 17.14 -13.01
N ALA A 165 15.06 17.72 -11.84
CA ALA A 165 13.87 17.43 -11.05
C ALA A 165 12.54 17.61 -11.82
N ARG A 166 12.48 18.68 -12.65
CA ARG A 166 11.33 19.01 -13.47
C ARG A 166 10.92 17.91 -14.46
N LYS A 167 11.86 17.05 -14.87
CA LYS A 167 11.55 15.92 -15.77
C LYS A 167 10.83 14.77 -15.06
N TYR A 168 10.99 14.61 -13.75
CA TYR A 168 10.31 13.55 -12.99
C TYR A 168 8.81 13.82 -12.84
N PHE A 169 8.42 15.08 -12.60
CA PHE A 169 7.02 15.48 -12.50
C PHE A 169 6.23 15.31 -13.80
N LEU A 170 6.90 15.45 -14.96
CA LEU A 170 6.28 15.20 -16.26
C LEU A 170 5.92 13.72 -16.45
N LEU A 171 6.56 12.79 -15.71
CA LEU A 171 6.20 11.37 -15.72
C LEU A 171 4.88 11.09 -14.97
N GLU A 172 4.57 11.89 -13.94
CA GLU A 172 3.40 11.73 -13.07
C GLU A 172 2.14 12.45 -13.60
N GLY A 173 2.31 13.57 -14.33
CA GLY A 173 1.23 14.46 -14.80
C GLY A 173 0.55 14.11 -16.13
N GLY A 174 0.66 12.88 -16.64
CA GLY A 174 -0.11 12.39 -17.80
C GLY A 174 0.28 12.96 -19.17
N ASN A 175 1.07 14.03 -19.26
CA ASN A 175 1.64 14.53 -20.50
C ASN A 175 3.17 14.44 -20.43
N LEU A 176 3.73 13.57 -21.28
CA LEU A 176 5.16 13.43 -21.60
C LEU A 176 5.98 12.49 -20.69
N LEU A 177 5.59 11.21 -20.70
CA LEU A 177 6.59 10.15 -20.60
C LEU A 177 7.63 10.20 -21.72
N GLY A 178 7.31 10.83 -22.88
CA GLY A 178 8.24 11.25 -23.95
C GLY A 178 9.04 10.14 -24.65
N GLU A 179 9.14 8.96 -24.04
CA GLU A 179 9.99 7.86 -24.41
C GLU A 179 9.11 6.62 -24.60
N GLU A 180 9.27 5.96 -25.75
CA GLU A 180 8.42 4.85 -26.20
C GLU A 180 8.36 3.66 -25.23
N TRP A 181 9.31 3.56 -24.29
CA TRP A 181 9.41 2.46 -23.33
C TRP A 181 8.59 2.64 -22.05
N ALA A 182 8.16 3.85 -21.69
CA ALA A 182 7.60 4.09 -20.36
C ALA A 182 6.15 3.58 -20.21
N ALA A 183 5.32 3.74 -21.24
CA ALA A 183 3.98 3.16 -21.27
C ALA A 183 3.99 1.62 -21.21
N PRO A 184 4.78 0.90 -22.05
CA PRO A 184 4.87 -0.56 -21.93
C PRO A 184 5.53 -1.01 -20.62
N LEU A 185 6.47 -0.23 -20.06
CA LEU A 185 7.04 -0.51 -18.74
C LEU A 185 5.97 -0.45 -17.65
N LEU A 186 5.22 0.66 -17.55
CA LEU A 186 4.15 0.80 -16.57
C LEU A 186 3.10 -0.29 -16.74
N THR A 187 2.74 -0.62 -17.99
CA THR A 187 1.85 -1.74 -18.30
C THR A 187 2.40 -3.05 -17.75
N GLY A 188 3.70 -3.34 -17.94
CA GLY A 188 4.36 -4.52 -17.37
C GLY A 188 4.39 -4.53 -15.83
N VAL A 189 4.65 -3.37 -15.20
CA VAL A 189 4.62 -3.19 -13.74
C VAL A 189 3.23 -3.49 -13.19
N PHE A 190 2.19 -2.87 -13.73
CA PHE A 190 0.81 -3.11 -13.29
C PHE A 190 0.33 -4.53 -13.59
N ALA A 191 0.69 -5.10 -14.75
CA ALA A 191 0.34 -6.48 -15.09
C ALA A 191 0.98 -7.49 -14.13
N THR A 192 2.25 -7.31 -13.79
CA THR A 192 2.96 -8.18 -12.82
C THR A 192 2.46 -7.99 -11.39
N LEU A 193 2.06 -6.78 -11.02
CA LEU A 193 1.41 -6.50 -9.73
C LEU A 193 0.05 -7.19 -9.64
N LEU A 194 -0.79 -7.04 -10.67
CA LEU A 194 -2.10 -7.68 -10.77
C LEU A 194 -1.96 -9.21 -10.68
N LEU A 195 -1.01 -9.78 -11.43
CA LEU A 195 -0.72 -11.21 -11.35
C LEU A 195 -0.33 -11.65 -9.94
N SER A 196 0.47 -10.84 -9.23
CA SER A 196 0.87 -11.11 -7.84
C SER A 196 -0.33 -11.11 -6.89
N VAL A 197 -1.27 -10.19 -7.08
CA VAL A 197 -2.53 -10.15 -6.30
C VAL A 197 -3.39 -11.37 -6.61
N LEU A 198 -3.58 -11.72 -7.88
CA LEU A 198 -4.36 -12.89 -8.30
C LEU A 198 -3.80 -14.20 -7.75
N VAL A 199 -2.48 -14.37 -7.79
CA VAL A 199 -1.80 -15.53 -7.19
C VAL A 199 -1.98 -15.55 -5.68
N SER A 200 -1.92 -14.40 -5.01
CA SER A 200 -2.11 -14.31 -3.56
C SER A 200 -3.54 -14.65 -3.16
N LEU A 201 -4.54 -14.22 -3.95
CA LEU A 201 -5.94 -14.62 -3.82
C LEU A 201 -6.12 -16.13 -4.03
N LEU A 202 -5.48 -16.71 -5.05
CA LEU A 202 -5.51 -18.15 -5.27
C LEU A 202 -4.95 -18.91 -4.07
N SER A 203 -3.92 -18.38 -3.42
CA SER A 203 -3.36 -18.94 -2.19
C SER A 203 -4.41 -18.99 -1.07
N MET A 204 -5.25 -17.97 -0.95
CA MET A 204 -6.34 -17.92 0.03
C MET A 204 -7.42 -18.96 -0.30
N VAL A 205 -7.77 -19.13 -1.57
CA VAL A 205 -8.74 -20.16 -2.01
C VAL A 205 -8.22 -21.57 -1.73
N VAL A 206 -6.93 -21.83 -2.00
CA VAL A 206 -6.30 -23.13 -1.71
C VAL A 206 -6.33 -23.43 -0.20
N ARG A 207 -6.06 -22.42 0.65
CA ARG A 207 -6.20 -22.56 2.12
C ARG A 207 -7.65 -22.81 2.51
N TYR A 208 -8.59 -22.02 1.98
CA TYR A 208 -10.01 -22.15 2.27
C TYR A 208 -10.50 -23.59 2.05
N ARG A 209 -10.11 -24.20 0.92
CA ARG A 209 -10.47 -25.59 0.57
C ARG A 209 -9.86 -26.62 1.54
N ARG A 210 -8.63 -26.40 2.01
CA ARG A 210 -7.91 -27.30 2.92
C ARG A 210 -8.26 -27.10 4.40
N SER A 211 -8.90 -25.98 4.73
CA SER A 211 -9.13 -25.57 6.11
C SER A 211 -10.47 -26.04 6.69
N GLY A 212 -10.48 -26.31 8.00
CA GLY A 212 -11.68 -26.65 8.78
C GLY A 212 -12.63 -25.46 8.97
N GLN A 213 -13.81 -25.72 9.56
CA GLN A 213 -14.92 -24.75 9.70
C GLN A 213 -14.52 -23.37 10.28
N LYS A 214 -13.62 -23.31 11.28
CA LYS A 214 -13.19 -22.06 11.95
C LYS A 214 -12.38 -21.12 11.04
N GLU A 215 -11.47 -21.65 10.23
CA GLU A 215 -10.58 -20.84 9.37
C GLU A 215 -11.33 -20.36 8.11
N ARG A 216 -12.37 -21.08 7.68
CA ARG A 216 -13.29 -20.63 6.61
C ARG A 216 -14.04 -19.34 6.97
N GLN A 217 -14.43 -19.16 8.23
CA GLN A 217 -15.08 -17.94 8.72
C GLN A 217 -14.13 -16.72 8.69
N GLN A 218 -12.84 -16.90 9.03
CA GLN A 218 -11.82 -15.84 8.93
C GLN A 218 -11.60 -15.35 7.50
N LEU A 219 -11.57 -16.28 6.55
CA LEU A 219 -11.28 -15.98 5.15
C LEU A 219 -12.43 -15.26 4.44
N LYS A 220 -13.69 -15.48 4.85
CA LYS A 220 -14.86 -14.86 4.21
C LYS A 220 -14.83 -13.33 4.23
N TRP A 221 -14.51 -12.73 5.38
CA TRP A 221 -14.50 -11.27 5.52
C TRP A 221 -13.44 -10.59 4.65
N ILE A 222 -12.28 -11.22 4.48
CA ILE A 222 -11.21 -10.67 3.64
C ILE A 222 -11.45 -10.99 2.17
N MET A 223 -11.95 -12.17 1.83
CA MET A 223 -12.37 -12.45 0.46
C MET A 223 -13.47 -11.48 0.01
N LEU A 224 -14.37 -11.07 0.92
CA LEU A 224 -15.33 -10.01 0.65
C LEU A 224 -14.64 -8.65 0.45
N ALA A 225 -13.78 -8.21 1.37
CA ALA A 225 -13.09 -6.93 1.25
C ALA A 225 -12.22 -6.85 -0.02
N VAL A 226 -11.46 -7.89 -0.33
CA VAL A 226 -10.64 -7.95 -1.55
C VAL A 226 -11.49 -8.11 -2.79
N GLY A 227 -12.59 -8.87 -2.73
CA GLY A 227 -13.55 -8.98 -3.83
C GLY A 227 -14.19 -7.63 -4.17
N LEU A 228 -14.57 -6.85 -3.16
CA LEU A 228 -15.08 -5.49 -3.31
C LEU A 228 -14.02 -4.55 -3.89
N LEU A 229 -12.77 -4.65 -3.45
CA LEU A 229 -11.67 -3.85 -4.02
C LEU A 229 -11.41 -4.17 -5.50
N VAL A 230 -11.40 -5.46 -5.86
CA VAL A 230 -11.23 -5.87 -7.26
C VAL A 230 -12.42 -5.39 -8.09
N ALA A 231 -13.64 -5.52 -7.56
CA ALA A 231 -14.85 -5.05 -8.22
C ALA A 231 -14.85 -3.52 -8.41
N SER A 232 -14.36 -2.74 -7.45
CA SER A 232 -14.26 -1.28 -7.59
C SER A 232 -13.24 -0.88 -8.65
N GLY A 233 -12.10 -1.57 -8.74
CA GLY A 233 -11.12 -1.34 -9.81
C GLY A 233 -11.64 -1.73 -11.20
N VAL A 234 -12.40 -2.82 -11.30
CA VAL A 234 -13.09 -3.19 -12.56
C VAL A 234 -14.17 -2.17 -12.93
N TRP A 235 -14.94 -1.68 -11.95
CA TRP A 235 -15.90 -0.61 -12.18
C TRP A 235 -15.21 0.64 -12.76
N GLU A 236 -14.05 1.02 -12.20
CA GLU A 236 -13.26 2.17 -12.65
C GLU A 236 -12.73 2.02 -14.08
N GLY A 237 -12.28 0.82 -14.45
CA GLY A 237 -11.74 0.57 -15.78
C GLY A 237 -12.78 0.45 -16.91
N PHE A 238 -14.02 0.07 -16.59
CA PHE A 238 -15.00 -0.34 -17.62
C PHE A 238 -16.32 0.46 -17.61
N LEU A 239 -16.66 1.19 -16.55
CA LEU A 239 -17.88 1.98 -16.48
C LEU A 239 -17.56 3.47 -16.50
N PRO A 240 -17.81 4.18 -17.61
CA PRO A 240 -17.59 5.61 -17.68
C PRO A 240 -18.57 6.33 -16.73
N GLY A 241 -18.02 7.14 -15.82
CA GLY A 241 -18.78 7.90 -14.84
C GLY A 241 -18.15 7.84 -13.47
N PHE A 242 -17.08 8.61 -13.26
CA PHE A 242 -16.52 8.82 -11.92
C PHE A 242 -17.59 9.47 -11.04
N SER A 243 -18.06 8.76 -10.01
CA SER A 243 -18.95 9.31 -9.00
C SER A 243 -18.24 9.30 -7.65
N HIS A 244 -18.46 10.33 -6.82
CA HIS A 244 -17.92 10.38 -5.45
C HIS A 244 -18.30 9.14 -4.64
N LEU A 245 -19.44 8.51 -4.96
CA LEU A 245 -19.87 7.24 -4.37
C LEU A 245 -18.92 6.09 -4.70
N GLN A 246 -18.49 5.95 -5.96
CA GLN A 246 -17.58 4.88 -6.37
C GLN A 246 -16.23 5.02 -5.64
N ALA A 247 -15.69 6.24 -5.59
CA ALA A 247 -14.45 6.52 -4.86
C ALA A 247 -14.62 6.18 -3.37
N ALA A 248 -15.70 6.65 -2.74
CA ALA A 248 -15.98 6.34 -1.34
C ALA A 248 -16.12 4.83 -1.06
N VAL A 249 -16.75 4.07 -1.95
CA VAL A 249 -16.87 2.61 -1.82
C VAL A 249 -15.50 1.94 -1.90
N GLY A 250 -14.65 2.34 -2.85
CA GLY A 250 -13.27 1.85 -2.97
C GLY A 250 -12.45 2.13 -1.71
N ALA A 251 -12.53 3.36 -1.19
CA ALA A 251 -11.86 3.80 0.03
C ALA A 251 -12.23 2.95 1.24
N VAL A 252 -13.53 2.80 1.47
CA VAL A 252 -14.05 2.03 2.60
C VAL A 252 -13.69 0.56 2.45
N ALA A 253 -13.75 0.01 1.23
CA ALA A 253 -13.32 -1.35 0.97
C ALA A 253 -11.83 -1.54 1.30
N PHE A 254 -10.97 -0.63 0.85
CA PHE A 254 -9.53 -0.71 1.05
C PHE A 254 -9.12 -0.49 2.52
N ALA A 255 -9.64 0.55 3.17
CA ALA A 255 -9.45 0.79 4.61
C ALA A 255 -10.08 -0.32 5.48
N GLY A 256 -11.11 -0.99 4.97
CA GLY A 256 -11.74 -2.15 5.59
C GLY A 256 -10.89 -3.42 5.56
N ILE A 257 -9.88 -3.52 4.67
CA ILE A 257 -8.96 -4.66 4.59
C ILE A 257 -8.17 -4.85 5.90
N PRO A 258 -7.39 -3.87 6.40
CA PRO A 258 -6.65 -4.04 7.64
C PRO A 258 -7.58 -4.33 8.80
N ALA A 259 -8.73 -3.63 8.92
CA ALA A 259 -9.70 -3.89 9.98
C ALA A 259 -10.21 -5.35 9.95
N SER A 260 -10.59 -5.85 8.77
CA SER A 260 -11.02 -7.23 8.57
C SER A 260 -9.91 -8.24 8.92
N MET A 261 -8.66 -7.94 8.54
CA MET A 261 -7.49 -8.75 8.90
C MET A 261 -7.24 -8.76 10.40
N GLY A 262 -7.30 -7.60 11.05
CA GLY A 262 -7.17 -7.46 12.49
C GLY A 262 -8.22 -8.27 13.23
N ILE A 263 -9.50 -8.13 12.85
CA ILE A 263 -10.59 -8.92 13.42
C ILE A 263 -10.34 -10.41 13.20
N ALA A 264 -10.00 -10.83 11.97
CA ALA A 264 -9.78 -12.24 11.66
C ALA A 264 -8.61 -12.86 12.43
N ILE A 265 -7.50 -12.13 12.58
CA ILE A 265 -6.31 -12.61 13.29
C ILE A 265 -6.52 -12.60 14.82
N LEU A 266 -7.09 -11.52 15.36
CA LEU A 266 -7.22 -11.32 16.80
C LEU A 266 -8.39 -12.10 17.38
N ARG A 267 -9.59 -12.01 16.77
CA ARG A 267 -10.81 -12.61 17.32
C ARG A 267 -10.70 -14.13 17.36
N TYR A 268 -10.24 -14.75 16.28
CA TYR A 268 -10.29 -16.21 16.18
C TYR A 268 -9.12 -16.93 16.84
N ARG A 269 -7.97 -16.27 17.04
CA ARG A 269 -6.88 -16.84 17.86
C ARG A 269 -7.06 -16.60 19.35
N LEU A 270 -7.91 -15.65 19.77
CA LEU A 270 -8.27 -15.51 21.19
C LEU A 270 -9.11 -16.70 21.67
N TYR A 271 -10.00 -17.24 20.83
CA TYR A 271 -10.84 -18.39 21.19
C TYR A 271 -10.11 -19.75 21.20
N ASP A 272 -8.85 -19.81 20.78
CA ASP A 272 -8.02 -21.02 20.90
C ASP A 272 -7.15 -21.00 22.18
N ILE A 273 -7.25 -19.95 23.02
CA ILE A 273 -6.52 -19.85 24.29
C ILE A 273 -7.29 -20.47 25.47
N ASP A 274 -8.61 -20.68 25.34
CA ASP A 274 -9.47 -21.19 26.43
C ASP A 274 -9.68 -22.73 26.41
N LEU A 275 -8.77 -23.49 25.80
CA LEU A 275 -8.79 -24.96 25.79
C LEU A 275 -7.46 -25.52 26.30
N ILE A 276 -7.18 -25.29 27.59
CA ILE A 276 -6.28 -26.11 28.43
C ILE A 276 -6.95 -26.30 29.78
#